data_AF-A0A2X4UBU4-F1
#
_entry.id   AF-A0A2X4UBU4-F1
#
_cell.length_a   1.000
_cell.length_b   1.000
_cell.length_c   1.000
_cell.angle_alpha   90.00
_cell.angle_beta   90.00
_cell.angle_gamma   90.00
#
_symmetry.space_group_name_H-M   'P 1'
#
loop_
_entity.id
_entity.type
_entity.pdbx_description
1 polymer ?
#
loop_
_entity_poly.entity_id
_entity_poly.type
_entity_poly.pdbx_seq_one_letter_code
_entity_poly.pdbx_strand_id
1 'polypeptide(L)'
;MYVAVKGGEKAIEAAHQLQEQLRRGDDGVPALGTQQIEQQLGLAVDRVMTEGGIYDPELAALAIKQASGDLVEAIFLLRAYRTTLPRLAVSEPLATENMRLERRISAVYKDLPGGQVLGPTYDYTHRLLDFALLAEGETPRAPQADEPLPENCAHVFDLLSQQQLALAEQDDGSVPDDITRNPPVYPCSRSARLQQLGAR
;
A
#
# COMPACT_ATOMS: atom_id res chain seq x y z
N MET A 1 9.49 52.21 -20.00
CA MET A 1 8.51 51.31 -20.66
C MET A 1 8.91 49.89 -20.31
N TYR A 2 8.10 49.14 -19.57
CA TYR A 2 8.35 47.71 -19.31
C TYR A 2 7.71 46.89 -20.43
N VAL A 3 8.45 45.94 -21.00
CA VAL A 3 7.98 45.05 -22.06
C VAL A 3 7.94 43.63 -21.49
N ALA A 4 6.84 42.92 -21.71
CA ALA A 4 6.73 41.53 -21.26
C ALA A 4 7.78 40.66 -21.97
N VAL A 5 8.59 39.95 -21.18
CA VAL A 5 9.58 38.98 -21.67
C VAL A 5 9.16 37.56 -21.26
N LYS A 6 9.40 36.59 -22.15
CA LYS A 6 9.18 35.17 -21.84
C LYS A 6 10.31 34.66 -20.95
N GLY A 7 9.99 34.23 -19.74
CA GLY A 7 10.95 33.61 -18.81
C GLY A 7 10.44 32.35 -18.10
N GLY A 8 9.15 32.04 -18.19
CA GLY A 8 8.52 30.97 -17.42
C GLY A 8 9.08 29.57 -17.71
N GLU A 9 9.23 29.20 -18.97
CA GLU A 9 9.74 27.87 -19.36
C GLU A 9 11.17 27.62 -18.85
N LYS A 10 12.07 28.60 -19.04
CA LYS A 10 13.45 28.52 -18.52
C LYS A 10 13.48 28.45 -17.00
N ALA A 11 12.59 29.16 -16.31
CA ALA A 11 12.50 29.11 -14.86
C ALA A 11 11.99 27.73 -14.36
N ILE A 12 11.01 27.14 -15.06
CA ILE A 12 10.50 25.80 -14.75
C ILE A 12 11.58 24.75 -14.97
N GLU A 13 12.30 24.80 -16.10
CA GLU A 13 13.39 23.86 -16.39
C GLU A 13 14.50 23.94 -15.33
N ALA A 14 14.94 25.15 -14.99
CA ALA A 14 15.94 25.35 -13.93
C ALA A 14 15.42 24.86 -12.56
N ALA A 15 14.15 25.08 -12.25
CA ALA A 15 13.55 24.58 -11.01
C ALA A 15 13.52 23.04 -10.95
N HIS A 16 13.21 22.37 -12.06
CA HIS A 16 13.27 20.91 -12.15
C HIS A 16 14.70 20.39 -11.96
N GLN A 17 15.69 21.00 -12.62
CA GLN A 17 17.10 20.64 -12.44
C GLN A 17 17.54 20.79 -10.98
N LEU A 18 17.13 21.88 -10.31
CA LEU A 18 17.37 22.08 -8.89
C LEU A 18 16.71 20.97 -8.04
N GLN A 19 15.46 20.62 -8.33
CA GLN A 19 14.76 19.54 -7.61
C GLN A 19 15.43 18.17 -7.82
N GLU A 20 15.91 17.88 -9.02
CA GLU A 20 16.63 16.64 -9.32
C GLU A 20 17.98 16.56 -8.60
N GLN A 21 18.70 17.69 -8.52
CA GLN A 21 19.94 17.79 -7.75
C GLN A 21 19.67 17.63 -6.25
N LEU A 22 18.62 18.27 -5.72
CA LEU A 22 18.20 18.12 -4.32
C LEU A 22 17.80 16.68 -4.00
N ARG A 23 17.06 16.01 -4.90
CA ARG A 23 16.71 14.59 -4.79
C ARG A 23 17.95 13.69 -4.77
N ARG A 24 18.95 13.99 -5.61
CA ARG A 24 20.21 13.21 -5.67
C ARG A 24 21.02 13.35 -4.38
N GLY A 25 21.05 14.54 -3.79
CA GLY A 25 21.80 14.82 -2.57
C GLY A 25 23.31 14.85 -2.79
N ASP A 26 24.07 14.57 -1.73
CA ASP A 26 25.54 14.52 -1.76
C ASP A 26 26.04 13.34 -2.61
N ASP A 27 26.92 13.61 -3.56
CA ASP A 27 27.52 12.59 -4.43
C ASP A 27 28.50 11.66 -3.69
N GLY A 28 28.96 12.04 -2.50
CA GLY A 28 29.71 11.17 -1.60
C GLY A 28 28.85 10.05 -0.98
N VAL A 29 27.52 10.17 -1.01
CA VAL A 29 26.59 9.14 -0.53
C VAL A 29 26.11 8.30 -1.72
N PRO A 30 26.10 6.95 -1.61
CA PRO A 30 25.55 6.08 -2.63
C PRO A 30 24.11 6.48 -3.00
N ALA A 31 23.80 6.47 -4.29
CA ALA A 31 22.46 6.79 -4.76
C ALA A 31 21.45 5.76 -4.27
N LEU A 32 20.29 6.22 -3.78
CA LEU A 32 19.20 5.36 -3.31
C LEU A 32 18.66 4.48 -4.45
N GLY A 33 18.68 3.16 -4.25
CA GLY A 33 18.15 2.16 -5.17
C GLY A 33 16.64 1.95 -5.00
N THR A 34 15.93 1.65 -6.08
CA THR A 34 14.50 1.27 -6.00
C THR A 34 14.32 -0.04 -5.24
N GLN A 35 15.21 -1.02 -5.44
CA GLN A 35 15.21 -2.27 -4.69
C GLN A 35 15.40 -2.05 -3.17
N GLN A 36 16.18 -1.05 -2.75
CA GLN A 36 16.33 -0.72 -1.33
C GLN A 36 15.01 -0.20 -0.76
N ILE A 37 14.32 0.69 -1.48
CA ILE A 37 13.01 1.22 -1.08
C ILE A 37 11.99 0.09 -1.02
N GLU A 38 11.90 -0.72 -2.07
CA GLU A 38 10.98 -1.86 -2.15
C GLU A 38 11.14 -2.82 -0.96
N GLN A 39 12.39 -3.19 -0.65
CA GLN A 39 12.68 -4.25 0.32
C GLN A 39 12.77 -3.74 1.77
N GLN A 40 13.12 -2.46 2.00
CA GLN A 40 13.38 -1.92 3.34
C GLN A 40 12.34 -0.90 3.79
N LEU A 41 11.57 -0.31 2.86
CA LEU A 41 10.51 0.67 3.13
C LEU A 41 9.13 0.14 2.71
N GLY A 42 8.90 -1.17 2.87
CA GLY A 42 7.70 -1.87 2.41
C GLY A 42 6.38 -1.22 2.82
N LEU A 43 6.26 -0.68 4.04
CA LEU A 43 5.04 0.00 4.48
C LEU A 43 4.71 1.28 3.68
N ALA A 44 5.73 1.99 3.21
CA ALA A 44 5.54 3.15 2.34
C ALA A 44 5.11 2.71 0.94
N VAL A 45 5.71 1.61 0.45
CA VAL A 45 5.37 0.98 -0.83
C VAL A 45 3.93 0.49 -0.83
N ASP A 46 3.49 -0.20 0.22
CA ASP A 46 2.10 -0.67 0.40
C ASP A 46 1.11 0.48 0.33
N ARG A 47 1.41 1.60 0.99
CA ARG A 47 0.58 2.80 0.97
C ARG A 47 0.47 3.39 -0.44
N VAL A 48 1.61 3.53 -1.12
CA VAL A 48 1.66 4.09 -2.49
C VAL A 48 0.93 3.18 -3.47
N MET A 49 1.06 1.85 -3.36
CA MET A 49 0.31 0.90 -4.19
C MET A 49 -1.20 1.02 -3.97
N THR A 50 -1.62 1.08 -2.70
CA THR A 50 -3.03 1.14 -2.30
C THR A 50 -3.70 2.42 -2.79
N GLU A 51 -3.14 3.58 -2.44
CA GLU A 51 -3.71 4.89 -2.80
C GLU A 51 -3.48 5.24 -4.29
N GLY A 52 -2.37 4.76 -4.88
CA GLY A 52 -2.05 4.93 -6.30
C GLY A 52 -2.87 4.05 -7.23
N GLY A 53 -3.43 2.95 -6.73
CA GLY A 53 -4.33 2.06 -7.45
C GLY A 53 -3.64 1.13 -8.45
N ILE A 54 -2.37 0.80 -8.21
CA ILE A 54 -1.60 -0.23 -8.95
C ILE A 54 -0.86 -1.08 -7.93
N TYR A 55 -1.10 -2.39 -7.97
CA TYR A 55 -0.33 -3.37 -7.20
C TYR A 55 0.93 -3.76 -7.98
N ASP A 56 2.00 -2.98 -7.79
CA ASP A 56 3.33 -3.23 -8.36
C ASP A 56 4.39 -2.60 -7.42
N PRO A 57 5.12 -3.41 -6.63
CA PRO A 57 6.09 -2.90 -5.65
C PRO A 57 7.23 -2.10 -6.27
N GLU A 58 7.72 -2.49 -7.46
CA GLU A 58 8.84 -1.84 -8.12
C GLU A 58 8.42 -0.45 -8.63
N LEU A 59 7.24 -0.34 -9.25
CA LEU A 59 6.71 0.94 -9.71
C LEU A 59 6.39 1.89 -8.55
N ALA A 60 5.85 1.38 -7.45
CA ALA A 60 5.64 2.18 -6.26
C ALA A 60 6.96 2.66 -5.65
N ALA A 61 7.98 1.80 -5.57
CA ALA A 61 9.32 2.18 -5.13
C ALA A 61 9.97 3.22 -6.05
N LEU A 62 9.78 3.11 -7.38
CA LEU A 62 10.22 4.11 -8.35
C LEU A 62 9.52 5.46 -8.12
N ALA A 63 8.21 5.46 -7.90
CA ALA A 63 7.46 6.68 -7.61
C ALA A 63 7.94 7.36 -6.32
N ILE A 64 8.19 6.58 -5.25
CA ILE A 64 8.76 7.07 -3.99
C ILE A 64 10.14 7.69 -4.22
N LYS A 65 11.01 7.01 -4.97
CA LYS A 65 12.34 7.52 -5.32
C LYS A 65 12.24 8.84 -6.08
N GLN A 66 11.38 8.89 -7.10
CA GLN A 66 11.20 10.07 -7.95
C GLN A 66 10.68 11.28 -7.16
N ALA A 67 9.79 11.04 -6.19
CA ALA A 67 9.20 12.04 -5.31
C ALA A 67 10.06 12.41 -4.08
N SER A 68 11.32 11.97 -4.02
CA SER A 68 12.21 12.20 -2.87
C SER A 68 11.62 11.73 -1.53
N GLY A 69 10.79 10.69 -1.54
CA GLY A 69 10.09 10.19 -0.35
C GLY A 69 8.77 10.88 0.00
N ASP A 70 8.33 11.90 -0.76
CA ASP A 70 6.99 12.46 -0.61
C ASP A 70 5.94 11.46 -1.10
N LEU A 71 5.21 10.86 -0.17
CA LEU A 71 4.23 9.82 -0.49
C LEU A 71 3.02 10.38 -1.24
N VAL A 72 2.62 11.63 -1.01
CA VAL A 72 1.48 12.22 -1.71
C VAL A 72 1.81 12.40 -3.19
N GLU A 73 3.01 12.90 -3.49
CA GLU A 73 3.49 13.02 -4.87
C GLU A 73 3.73 11.65 -5.51
N ALA A 74 4.29 10.68 -4.78
CA ALA A 74 4.48 9.31 -5.27
C ALA A 74 3.13 8.64 -5.65
N ILE A 75 2.10 8.81 -4.82
CA ILE A 75 0.73 8.34 -5.11
C ILE A 75 0.20 9.02 -6.37
N PHE A 76 0.41 10.32 -6.53
CA PHE A 76 -0.04 11.04 -7.71
C PHE A 76 0.68 10.57 -8.98
N LEU A 77 2.00 10.35 -8.92
CA LEU A 77 2.79 9.79 -10.01
C LEU A 77 2.25 8.42 -10.44
N LEU A 78 2.04 7.50 -9.49
CA LEU A 78 1.55 6.15 -9.80
C LEU A 78 0.11 6.17 -10.36
N ARG A 79 -0.74 7.05 -9.81
CA ARG A 79 -2.11 7.22 -10.27
C ARG A 79 -2.20 7.87 -11.65
N ALA A 80 -1.30 8.81 -11.96
CA ALA A 80 -1.15 9.36 -13.29
C ALA A 80 -0.68 8.29 -14.28
N TYR A 81 0.31 7.47 -13.89
CA TYR A 81 0.80 6.36 -14.72
C TYR A 81 -0.30 5.36 -15.06
N ARG A 82 -1.19 5.03 -14.11
CA ARG A 82 -2.36 4.18 -14.33
C ARG A 82 -3.21 4.62 -15.53
N THR A 83 -3.33 5.93 -15.78
CA THR A 83 -4.13 6.46 -16.90
C THR A 83 -3.53 6.18 -18.28
N THR A 84 -2.25 5.84 -18.33
CA THR A 84 -1.52 5.51 -19.57
C THR A 84 -1.63 4.03 -19.93
N LEU A 85 -2.10 3.19 -19.00
CA LEU A 85 -2.15 1.73 -19.15
C LEU A 85 -3.51 1.26 -19.68
N PRO A 86 -3.54 0.28 -20.60
CA PRO A 86 -4.78 -0.36 -21.02
C PRO A 86 -5.31 -1.29 -19.93
N ARG A 87 -6.64 -1.39 -19.79
CA ARG A 87 -7.28 -2.43 -18.96
C ARG A 87 -7.33 -3.73 -19.76
N LEU A 88 -6.40 -4.64 -19.49
CA LEU A 88 -6.26 -5.91 -20.22
C LEU A 88 -7.29 -6.98 -19.81
N ALA A 89 -7.63 -7.02 -18.52
CA ALA A 89 -8.54 -8.01 -17.96
C ALA A 89 -9.22 -7.48 -16.68
N VAL A 90 -10.17 -8.26 -16.18
CA VAL A 90 -10.77 -8.13 -14.85
C VAL A 90 -10.57 -9.49 -14.17
N SER A 91 -10.13 -9.50 -12.92
CA SER A 91 -9.94 -10.74 -12.17
C SER A 91 -11.28 -11.38 -11.81
N GLU A 92 -11.23 -12.66 -11.46
CA GLU A 92 -12.29 -13.25 -10.63
C GLU A 92 -12.29 -12.59 -9.23
N PRO A 93 -13.41 -12.65 -8.49
CA PRO A 93 -13.46 -12.21 -7.10
C PRO A 93 -12.41 -12.93 -6.24
N LEU A 94 -11.78 -12.21 -5.31
CA LEU A 94 -10.75 -12.77 -4.44
C LEU A 94 -11.36 -13.70 -3.39
N ALA A 95 -10.84 -14.93 -3.29
CA ALA A 95 -11.19 -15.91 -2.27
C ALA A 95 -10.26 -15.79 -1.05
N THR A 96 -10.59 -14.89 -0.12
CA THR A 96 -9.73 -14.57 1.05
C THR A 96 -9.68 -15.69 2.08
N GLU A 97 -10.61 -16.64 2.03
CA GLU A 97 -10.60 -17.86 2.85
C GLU A 97 -9.39 -18.76 2.56
N ASN A 98 -8.81 -18.65 1.35
CA ASN A 98 -7.64 -19.42 0.92
C ASN A 98 -6.32 -18.65 1.10
N MET A 99 -6.34 -17.56 1.87
CA MET A 99 -5.15 -16.74 2.07
C MET A 99 -4.06 -17.51 2.81
N ARG A 100 -2.85 -17.57 2.22
CA ARG A 100 -1.64 -17.96 2.96
C ARG A 100 -1.34 -16.86 3.98
N LEU A 101 -1.54 -17.17 5.26
CA LEU A 101 -1.50 -16.19 6.32
C LEU A 101 -0.07 -15.74 6.64
N GLU A 102 0.13 -14.43 6.70
CA GLU A 102 1.28 -13.78 7.37
C GLU A 102 0.90 -13.29 8.77
N ARG A 103 -0.35 -12.83 8.94
CA ARG A 103 -0.90 -12.32 10.19
C ARG A 103 -2.41 -12.58 10.25
N ARG A 104 -2.91 -12.98 11.43
CA ARG A 104 -4.33 -13.20 11.72
C ARG A 104 -4.61 -12.92 13.18
N ILE A 105 -5.40 -11.89 13.46
CA ILE A 105 -5.80 -11.54 14.83
C ILE A 105 -7.30 -11.32 14.94
N SER A 106 -7.86 -11.54 16.13
CA SER A 106 -9.21 -11.11 16.49
C SER A 106 -9.26 -10.58 17.90
N ALA A 107 -9.90 -9.42 18.07
CA ALA A 107 -10.12 -8.80 19.36
C ALA A 107 -11.37 -9.34 20.10
N VAL A 108 -12.23 -10.10 19.42
CA VAL A 108 -13.54 -10.53 19.95
C VAL A 108 -13.41 -11.75 20.87
N TYR A 109 -12.55 -12.68 20.49
CA TYR A 109 -12.30 -13.91 21.25
C TYR A 109 -10.85 -13.91 21.72
N LYS A 110 -10.63 -14.43 22.92
CA LYS A 110 -9.28 -14.67 23.44
C LYS A 110 -8.53 -15.64 22.52
N ASP A 111 -9.15 -16.78 22.23
CA ASP A 111 -8.63 -17.84 21.37
C ASP A 111 -9.61 -18.15 20.24
N LEU A 112 -9.08 -18.54 19.08
CA LEU A 112 -9.83 -18.86 17.88
C LEU A 112 -9.39 -20.22 17.32
N PRO A 113 -10.25 -20.92 16.56
CA PRO A 113 -9.78 -21.96 15.66
C PRO A 113 -8.65 -21.42 14.77
N GLY A 114 -7.52 -22.13 14.74
CA GLY A 114 -6.30 -21.71 14.06
C GLY A 114 -5.43 -20.69 14.83
N GLY A 115 -5.84 -20.26 16.02
CA GLY A 115 -5.05 -19.42 16.91
C GLY A 115 -4.95 -17.94 16.50
N GLN A 116 -4.25 -17.18 17.34
CA GLN A 116 -3.87 -15.78 17.09
C GLN A 116 -2.45 -15.78 16.51
N VAL A 117 -2.29 -15.24 15.30
CA VAL A 117 -1.01 -15.14 14.58
C VAL A 117 -0.64 -13.67 14.48
N LEU A 118 0.29 -13.21 15.31
CA LEU A 118 0.72 -11.81 15.29
C LEU A 118 1.48 -11.45 14.00
N GLY A 119 2.29 -12.36 13.46
CA GLY A 119 3.12 -12.06 12.29
C GLY A 119 4.07 -10.87 12.50
N PRO A 120 4.67 -10.34 11.42
CA PRO A 120 5.46 -9.11 11.46
C PRO A 120 4.60 -7.92 11.89
N THR A 121 4.96 -7.24 12.98
CA THR A 121 4.17 -6.09 13.49
C THR A 121 5.00 -5.16 14.38
N TYR A 122 4.62 -3.87 14.38
CA TYR A 122 5.08 -2.89 15.36
C TYR A 122 4.17 -2.81 16.61
N ASP A 123 3.10 -3.59 16.67
CA ASP A 123 2.30 -3.70 17.88
C ASP A 123 3.16 -4.14 19.06
N TYR A 124 2.82 -3.65 20.26
CA TYR A 124 3.53 -3.94 21.51
C TYR A 124 4.99 -3.47 21.60
N THR A 125 5.54 -2.81 20.57
CA THR A 125 6.87 -2.20 20.64
C THR A 125 6.91 -1.00 21.58
N HIS A 126 8.07 -0.73 22.19
CA HIS A 126 8.31 0.57 22.84
C HIS A 126 8.77 1.57 21.78
N ARG A 127 8.10 2.72 21.67
CA ARG A 127 8.33 3.72 20.61
C ARG A 127 9.54 4.60 20.96
N LEU A 128 10.70 3.96 21.05
CA LEU A 128 11.99 4.59 21.31
C LEU A 128 12.83 4.53 20.02
N LEU A 129 13.58 5.58 19.74
CA LEU A 129 14.50 5.58 18.59
C LEU A 129 15.61 4.56 18.84
N ASP A 130 15.79 3.65 17.88
CA ASP A 130 16.87 2.68 17.91
C ASP A 130 18.13 3.24 17.22
N PHE A 131 19.04 3.78 18.03
CA PHE A 131 20.30 4.34 17.54
C PHE A 131 21.24 3.27 16.97
N ALA A 132 21.01 1.98 17.22
CA ALA A 132 21.82 0.92 16.62
C ALA A 132 21.67 0.89 15.09
N LEU A 133 20.53 1.34 14.55
CA LEU A 133 20.28 1.42 13.10
C LEU A 133 21.12 2.50 12.38
N LEU A 134 21.80 3.38 13.11
CA LEU A 134 22.80 4.28 12.51
C LEU A 134 24.10 3.56 12.17
N ALA A 135 24.35 2.39 12.75
CA ALA A 135 25.44 1.52 12.40
C ALA A 135 24.94 0.44 11.42
N GLU A 136 25.75 0.12 10.41
CA GLU A 136 25.47 -0.98 9.48
C GLU A 136 25.69 -2.32 10.20
N GLY A 137 24.64 -2.80 10.88
CA GLY A 137 24.64 -4.08 11.62
C GLY A 137 23.83 -5.17 10.91
N GLU A 138 24.15 -6.42 11.19
CA GLU A 138 23.38 -7.57 10.69
C GLU A 138 22.04 -7.69 11.44
N THR A 139 20.95 -7.85 10.70
CA THR A 139 19.66 -8.22 11.30
C THR A 139 19.66 -9.72 11.62
N PRO A 140 19.41 -10.12 12.88
CA PRO A 140 19.34 -11.54 13.22
C PRO A 140 18.17 -12.20 12.48
N ARG A 141 18.38 -13.43 11.99
CA ARG A 141 17.29 -14.20 11.38
C ARG A 141 16.27 -14.55 12.46
N ALA A 142 15.00 -14.34 12.15
CA ALA A 142 13.91 -14.81 13.00
C ALA A 142 13.96 -16.35 13.10
N PRO A 143 13.73 -16.93 14.29
CA PRO A 143 13.60 -18.37 14.42
C PRO A 143 12.41 -18.86 13.60
N GLN A 144 12.58 -20.00 12.92
CA GLN A 144 11.50 -20.66 12.21
C GLN A 144 10.74 -21.55 13.18
N ALA A 145 9.41 -21.52 13.13
CA ALA A 145 8.59 -22.45 13.90
C ALA A 145 8.69 -23.86 13.31
N ASP A 146 8.65 -24.88 14.18
CA ASP A 146 8.67 -26.29 13.77
C ASP A 146 7.34 -26.71 13.12
N GLU A 147 6.23 -26.10 13.56
CA GLU A 147 4.89 -26.38 13.05
C GLU A 147 4.45 -25.31 12.04
N PRO A 148 3.92 -25.70 10.87
CA PRO A 148 3.36 -24.76 9.91
C PRO A 148 2.08 -24.11 10.45
N LEU A 149 1.75 -22.93 9.92
CA LEU A 149 0.45 -22.34 10.17
C LEU A 149 -0.67 -23.24 9.62
N PRO A 150 -1.86 -23.23 10.24
CA PRO A 150 -3.01 -23.94 9.70
C PRO A 150 -3.32 -23.47 8.27
N GLU A 151 -3.46 -24.42 7.34
CA GLU A 151 -3.75 -24.12 5.93
C GLU A 151 -5.09 -23.42 5.74
N ASN A 152 -6.08 -23.75 6.58
CA ASN A 152 -7.41 -23.17 6.53
C ASN A 152 -7.81 -22.62 7.90
N CYS A 153 -8.12 -21.33 7.94
CA CYS A 153 -8.63 -20.66 9.13
C CYS A 153 -10.00 -20.05 8.82
N ALA A 154 -11.04 -20.51 9.52
CA ALA A 154 -12.38 -19.93 9.38
C ALA A 154 -12.36 -18.42 9.68
N HIS A 155 -13.14 -17.65 8.91
CA HIS A 155 -13.34 -16.25 9.22
C HIS A 155 -14.13 -16.13 10.52
N VAL A 156 -13.80 -15.13 11.34
CA VAL A 156 -14.49 -14.92 12.63
C VAL A 156 -15.96 -14.59 12.41
N PHE A 157 -16.29 -13.89 11.33
CA PHE A 157 -17.68 -13.59 10.98
C PHE A 157 -18.48 -14.85 10.64
N ASP A 158 -17.88 -15.90 10.07
CA ASP A 158 -18.59 -17.16 9.82
C ASP A 158 -19.00 -17.82 11.14
N LEU A 159 -18.11 -17.79 12.15
CA LEU A 159 -18.42 -18.30 13.49
C LEU A 159 -19.57 -17.53 14.14
N LEU A 160 -19.56 -16.19 14.02
CA LEU A 160 -20.63 -15.34 14.52
C LEU A 160 -21.96 -15.61 13.80
N SER A 161 -21.94 -15.81 12.48
CA SER A 161 -23.12 -16.12 11.70
C SER A 161 -23.70 -17.49 12.00
N GLN A 162 -22.86 -18.51 12.22
CA GLN A 162 -23.31 -19.83 12.69
C GLN A 162 -24.01 -19.74 14.05
N GLN A 163 -23.60 -18.80 14.91
CA GLN A 163 -24.21 -18.53 16.20
C GLN A 163 -25.40 -17.57 16.13
N GLN A 164 -25.81 -17.14 14.92
CA GLN A 164 -26.88 -16.15 14.70
C GLN A 164 -26.62 -14.80 15.37
N LEU A 165 -25.34 -14.46 15.61
CA LEU A 165 -24.91 -13.19 16.17
C LEU A 165 -24.59 -12.14 15.09
N ALA A 166 -24.42 -12.57 13.84
CA ALA A 166 -24.21 -11.72 12.68
C ALA A 166 -24.89 -12.30 11.43
N LEU A 167 -25.26 -11.46 10.48
CA LEU A 167 -25.74 -11.91 9.18
C LEU A 167 -24.55 -12.14 8.25
N ALA A 168 -24.59 -13.26 7.52
CA ALA A 168 -23.63 -13.50 6.46
C ALA A 168 -23.89 -12.54 5.29
N GLU A 169 -22.83 -11.95 4.76
CA GLU A 169 -22.90 -11.20 3.50
C GLU A 169 -23.17 -12.18 2.36
N GLN A 170 -24.10 -11.82 1.48
CA GLN A 170 -24.49 -12.64 0.33
C GLN A 170 -24.23 -11.88 -0.96
N ASP A 171 -23.71 -12.59 -1.94
CA ASP A 171 -23.61 -12.07 -3.30
C ASP A 171 -25.00 -12.11 -3.96
N ASP A 172 -25.52 -10.94 -4.29
CA ASP A 172 -26.79 -10.77 -5.00
C ASP A 172 -26.60 -10.72 -6.53
N GLY A 173 -25.37 -10.88 -7.01
CA GLY A 173 -25.00 -10.83 -8.42
C GLY A 173 -25.00 -9.41 -9.00
N SER A 174 -25.13 -8.37 -8.16
CA SER A 174 -25.08 -6.99 -8.64
C SER A 174 -23.71 -6.63 -9.19
N VAL A 175 -23.69 -5.96 -10.35
CA VAL A 175 -22.44 -5.49 -10.96
C VAL A 175 -21.90 -4.32 -10.13
N PRO A 176 -20.63 -4.36 -9.68
CA PRO A 176 -20.07 -3.26 -8.89
C PRO A 176 -19.92 -1.99 -9.73
N ASP A 177 -20.18 -0.84 -9.11
CA ASP A 177 -19.89 0.45 -9.71
C ASP A 177 -18.38 0.67 -9.85
N ASP A 178 -17.97 1.40 -10.90
CA ASP A 178 -16.56 1.77 -11.14
C ASP A 178 -16.39 3.28 -11.21
N ILE A 179 -15.96 3.87 -10.10
CA ILE A 179 -15.74 5.33 -9.96
C ILE A 179 -14.60 5.84 -10.84
N THR A 180 -13.75 4.95 -11.37
CA THR A 180 -12.65 5.32 -12.26
C THR A 180 -13.12 5.50 -13.70
N ARG A 181 -14.36 5.11 -14.00
CA ARG A 181 -15.03 5.29 -15.30
C ARG A 181 -16.17 6.28 -15.21
N ASN A 182 -16.95 6.21 -14.13
CA ASN A 182 -18.13 7.04 -13.93
C ASN A 182 -17.91 7.96 -12.72
N PRO A 183 -18.12 9.27 -12.85
CA PRO A 183 -18.00 10.17 -11.70
C PRO A 183 -19.05 9.81 -10.63
N PRO A 184 -18.70 9.89 -9.33
CA PRO A 184 -19.61 9.52 -8.26
C PRO A 184 -20.79 10.50 -8.16
N VAL A 185 -22.00 9.94 -8.07
CA VAL A 185 -23.26 10.68 -7.83
C VAL A 185 -23.87 10.17 -6.53
N TYR A 186 -24.26 11.09 -5.64
CA TYR A 186 -24.76 10.75 -4.32
C TYR A 186 -26.29 10.62 -4.30
N PRO A 187 -26.85 9.62 -3.58
CA PRO A 187 -26.15 8.61 -2.78
C PRO A 187 -25.48 7.52 -3.63
N CYS A 188 -24.26 7.10 -3.24
CA CYS A 188 -23.51 6.04 -3.92
C CYS A 188 -23.85 4.65 -3.35
N SER A 189 -23.72 3.60 -4.16
CA SER A 189 -23.80 2.19 -3.73
C SER A 189 -22.69 1.83 -2.72
N ARG A 190 -22.81 0.66 -2.07
CA ARG A 190 -21.77 0.16 -1.16
C ARG A 190 -20.46 -0.15 -1.91
N SER A 191 -20.53 -0.74 -3.10
CA SER A 191 -19.35 -1.05 -3.93
C SER A 191 -18.58 0.21 -4.32
N ALA A 192 -19.28 1.28 -4.76
CA ALA A 192 -18.66 2.57 -5.03
C ALA A 192 -17.97 3.18 -3.81
N ARG A 193 -18.61 3.10 -2.62
CA ARG A 193 -18.01 3.61 -1.37
C ARG A 193 -16.78 2.81 -0.96
N LEU A 194 -16.81 1.47 -1.06
CA LEU A 194 -15.66 0.63 -0.77
C LEU A 194 -14.49 0.90 -1.73
N GLN A 195 -14.78 1.07 -3.04
CA GLN A 195 -13.77 1.45 -4.02
C GLN A 195 -13.13 2.82 -3.71
N GLN A 196 -13.93 3.80 -3.27
CA GLN A 196 -13.42 5.11 -2.85
C GLN A 196 -12.55 5.02 -1.60
N LEU A 197 -12.95 4.21 -0.61
CA LEU A 197 -12.21 4.04 0.65
C LEU A 197 -10.90 3.28 0.44
N GLY A 198 -10.86 2.32 -0.50
CA GLY A 198 -9.63 1.61 -0.85
C GLY A 198 -8.62 2.43 -1.66
N ALA A 199 -9.03 3.58 -2.20
CA ALA A 199 -8.21 4.49 -2.99
C ALA A 199 -7.87 5.80 -2.24
N ARG A 200 -8.01 5.79 -0.91
CA ARG A 200 -7.85 6.95 -0.01
C ARG A 200 -6.65 6.83 0.90
#